data_AF-A0A354B2J2-F1
#
_entry.id   AF-A0A354B2J2-F1
#
_cell.length_a   1.000
_cell.length_b   1.000
_cell.length_c   1.000
_cell.angle_alpha   90.00
_cell.angle_beta   90.00
_cell.angle_gamma   90.00
#
_symmetry.space_group_name_H-M   'P 1'
#
loop_
_entity.id
_entity.type
_entity.pdbx_description
1 polymer ?
#
loop_
_entity_poly.entity_id
_entity_poly.type
_entity_poly.pdbx_seq_one_letter_code
_entity_poly.pdbx_strand_id
1 'polypeptide(L)'
;MLKNDRWINEQAKAGMLQPFQSNLVRHLEPEQAAQPVLSYGCSSYGYDLRLSPKEFLIFRHIPGTVMNPKRFNPANLDPAPLHQDEDGAFFILPAHSYGLGVALEKLRVPPTITVICLGK
;
A
#
# COMPACT_ATOMS: atom_id res chain seq x y z
N MET A 1 -7.37 8.41 -20.96
CA MET A 1 -7.70 9.63 -20.20
C MET A 1 -7.67 9.29 -18.72
N LEU A 2 -7.03 10.14 -17.90
CA LEU A 2 -6.97 9.97 -16.45
C LEU A 2 -8.36 10.16 -15.84
N LYS A 3 -8.74 9.30 -14.90
CA LYS A 3 -10.07 9.31 -14.28
C LYS A 3 -10.06 10.20 -13.04
N ASN A 4 -11.13 10.99 -12.88
CA ASN A 4 -11.29 11.88 -11.73
C ASN A 4 -11.90 11.15 -10.53
N ASP A 5 -11.86 11.83 -9.39
CA ASP A 5 -12.47 11.43 -8.12
C ASP A 5 -13.92 10.92 -8.23
N ARG A 6 -14.79 11.60 -9.00
CA ARG A 6 -16.19 11.20 -9.19
C ARG A 6 -16.30 9.82 -9.80
N TRP A 7 -15.57 9.59 -10.89
CA TRP A 7 -15.54 8.28 -11.54
C TRP A 7 -14.96 7.21 -10.62
N ILE A 8 -13.89 7.53 -9.87
CA ILE A 8 -13.26 6.58 -8.93
C ILE A 8 -14.26 6.18 -7.85
N ASN A 9 -14.98 7.15 -7.27
CA ASN A 9 -16.04 6.91 -6.28
C ASN A 9 -17.17 6.04 -6.83
N GLU A 10 -17.63 6.29 -8.07
CA GLU A 10 -18.66 5.47 -8.72
C GLU A 10 -18.19 4.03 -8.92
N GLN A 11 -16.97 3.82 -9.40
CA GLN A 11 -16.43 2.46 -9.59
C GLN A 11 -16.15 1.75 -8.27
N ALA A 12 -15.76 2.49 -7.22
CA ALA A 12 -15.59 1.92 -5.89
C ALA A 12 -16.92 1.40 -5.32
N LYS A 13 -18.04 2.10 -5.54
CA LYS A 13 -19.39 1.59 -5.21
C LYS A 13 -19.72 0.30 -5.96
N ALA A 14 -19.22 0.14 -7.19
CA ALA A 14 -19.31 -1.10 -7.97
C ALA A 14 -18.30 -2.19 -7.55
N GLY A 15 -17.49 -1.95 -6.51
CA GLY A 15 -16.56 -2.94 -5.95
C GLY A 15 -15.15 -2.92 -6.51
N MET A 16 -14.75 -1.85 -7.23
CA MET A 16 -13.38 -1.71 -7.76
C MET A 16 -12.31 -1.65 -6.66
N LEU A 17 -12.61 -1.09 -5.49
CA LEU A 17 -11.68 -0.89 -4.36
C LEU A 17 -12.38 -1.26 -3.05
N GLN A 18 -11.76 -2.12 -2.22
CA GLN A 18 -12.34 -2.57 -0.95
C GLN A 18 -11.25 -2.84 0.12
N PRO A 19 -11.30 -2.22 1.31
CA PRO A 19 -12.17 -1.10 1.70
C PRO A 19 -11.92 0.16 0.84
N PHE A 20 -12.87 1.09 0.81
CA PHE A 20 -12.75 2.33 0.04
C PHE A 20 -12.99 3.55 0.91
N GLN A 21 -12.13 4.56 0.76
CA GLN A 21 -12.25 5.85 1.42
C GLN A 21 -12.55 6.93 0.37
N SER A 22 -13.76 7.50 0.42
CA SER A 22 -14.29 8.41 -0.62
C SER A 22 -13.59 9.77 -0.70
N ASN A 23 -12.91 10.18 0.37
CA ASN A 23 -12.22 11.45 0.48
C ASN A 23 -10.80 11.25 1.00
N LEU A 24 -9.89 12.17 0.68
CA LEU A 24 -8.52 12.10 1.17
C LEU A 24 -8.46 12.38 2.69
N VAL A 25 -8.09 11.36 3.47
CA VAL A 25 -7.89 11.44 4.93
C VAL A 25 -6.49 11.94 5.22
N ARG A 26 -6.37 12.93 6.10
CA ARG A 26 -5.09 13.52 6.53
C ARG A 26 -4.86 13.49 8.04
N HIS A 27 -5.92 13.24 8.80
CA HIS A 27 -5.94 13.16 10.26
C HIS A 27 -6.86 12.01 10.66
N LEU A 28 -6.50 11.24 11.70
CA LEU A 28 -7.36 10.16 12.22
C LEU A 28 -8.60 10.71 12.93
N GLU A 29 -8.49 11.91 13.50
CA GLU A 29 -9.58 12.66 14.12
C GLU A 29 -9.79 14.00 13.38
N PRO A 30 -10.51 13.99 12.24
CA PRO A 30 -10.59 15.15 11.35
C PRO A 30 -11.19 16.40 12.03
N GLU A 31 -12.17 16.22 12.92
CA GLU A 31 -12.84 17.35 13.58
C GLU A 31 -11.96 18.08 14.59
N GLN A 32 -10.97 17.39 15.14
CA GLN A 32 -10.02 17.95 16.10
C GLN A 32 -8.67 18.30 15.45
N ALA A 33 -8.51 17.99 14.15
CA ALA A 33 -7.24 18.07 13.41
C ALA A 33 -6.06 17.42 14.16
N ALA A 34 -6.34 16.42 14.99
CA ALA A 34 -5.34 15.73 15.79
C ALA A 34 -4.80 14.51 15.04
N GLN A 35 -3.57 14.11 15.36
CA GLN A 35 -2.90 12.93 14.81
C GLN A 35 -2.79 12.95 13.27
N PRO A 36 -1.84 13.73 12.72
CA PRO A 36 -1.59 13.73 11.29
C PRO A 36 -1.10 12.36 10.83
N VAL A 37 -1.47 11.98 9.60
CA VAL A 37 -1.04 10.72 8.98
C VAL A 37 -0.47 10.97 7.59
N LEU A 38 0.31 10.01 7.08
CA LEU A 38 0.52 9.91 5.64
C LEU A 38 -0.86 9.70 5.01
N SER A 39 -1.29 10.68 4.20
CA SER A 39 -2.67 10.73 3.73
C SER A 39 -3.06 9.49 2.93
N TYR A 40 -4.35 9.17 2.87
CA TYR A 40 -4.85 8.04 2.09
C TYR A 40 -6.30 8.23 1.63
N GLY A 41 -6.75 7.45 0.65
CA GLY A 41 -8.08 7.54 0.08
C GLY A 41 -8.15 8.27 -1.26
N CYS A 42 -9.36 8.63 -1.70
CA CYS A 42 -9.58 9.23 -3.01
C CYS A 42 -9.03 10.66 -3.08
N SER A 43 -8.15 10.92 -4.05
CA SER A 43 -7.69 12.25 -4.43
C SER A 43 -8.33 12.69 -5.75
N SER A 44 -8.07 13.91 -6.22
CA SER A 44 -8.76 14.50 -7.38
C SER A 44 -8.68 13.66 -8.65
N TYR A 45 -7.60 12.90 -8.86
CA TYR A 45 -7.36 12.07 -10.05
C TYR A 45 -6.65 10.75 -9.72
N GLY A 46 -6.81 10.25 -8.50
CA GLY A 46 -6.11 9.07 -8.03
C GLY A 46 -6.68 8.53 -6.74
N TYR A 47 -6.06 7.46 -6.26
CA TYR A 47 -6.41 6.85 -4.99
C TYR A 47 -5.14 6.43 -4.26
N ASP A 48 -4.99 6.92 -3.04
CA ASP A 48 -3.83 6.66 -2.20
C ASP A 48 -4.07 5.40 -1.37
N LEU A 49 -3.34 4.33 -1.71
CA LEU A 49 -3.40 3.03 -1.03
C LEU A 49 -2.67 3.06 0.31
N ARG A 50 -3.10 2.20 1.23
CA ARG A 50 -2.44 1.98 2.52
C ARG A 50 -1.61 0.71 2.50
N LEU A 51 -0.51 0.71 3.26
CA LEU A 51 0.23 -0.51 3.58
C LEU A 51 -0.59 -1.35 4.57
N SER A 52 -0.78 -2.64 4.27
CA SER A 52 -1.46 -3.56 5.17
C SER A 52 -0.56 -3.95 6.35
N PRO A 53 -1.07 -4.02 7.58
CA PRO A 53 -0.31 -4.55 8.72
C PRO A 53 -0.21 -6.08 8.70
N LYS A 54 -0.84 -6.76 7.72
CA LYS A 54 -0.92 -8.22 7.68
C LYS A 54 0.40 -8.90 7.31
N GLU A 55 1.15 -8.31 6.39
CA GLU A 55 2.36 -8.93 5.85
C GLU A 55 3.30 -7.88 5.26
N PHE A 56 4.56 -8.01 5.61
CA PHE A 56 5.68 -7.30 5.00
C PHE A 56 6.88 -8.25 4.95
N LEU A 57 7.46 -8.44 3.77
CA LEU A 57 8.61 -9.33 3.56
C LEU A 57 9.84 -8.51 3.19
N ILE A 58 10.98 -8.79 3.79
CA ILE A 58 12.25 -8.10 3.51
C ILE A 58 13.13 -8.99 2.66
N PHE A 59 13.74 -8.42 1.62
CA PHE A 59 14.73 -9.11 0.82
C PHE A 59 16.02 -9.33 1.61
N ARG A 60 16.50 -10.58 1.59
CA ARG A 60 17.79 -10.98 2.16
C ARG A 60 18.71 -11.56 1.11
N HIS A 61 19.98 -11.22 1.25
CA HIS A 61 21.05 -11.83 0.48
C HIS A 61 21.39 -13.20 1.06
N ILE A 62 21.39 -14.24 0.22
CA ILE A 62 21.87 -15.56 0.59
C ILE A 62 23.28 -15.72 -0.01
N PRO A 63 24.33 -15.82 0.82
CA PRO A 63 25.71 -15.94 0.33
C PRO A 63 25.87 -17.07 -0.69
N GLY A 64 26.60 -16.80 -1.77
CA GLY A 64 26.89 -17.77 -2.82
C GLY A 64 25.74 -18.05 -3.79
N THR A 65 24.63 -17.32 -3.70
CA THR A 65 23.49 -17.47 -4.62
C THR A 65 23.26 -16.22 -5.46
N VAL A 66 22.63 -16.38 -6.62
CA VAL A 66 22.15 -15.29 -7.47
C VAL A 66 20.63 -15.32 -7.47
N MET A 67 20.00 -14.16 -7.33
CA MET A 67 18.55 -14.05 -7.42
C MET A 67 18.10 -14.33 -8.85
N ASN A 68 17.35 -15.42 -9.05
CA ASN A 68 16.78 -15.79 -10.33
C ASN A 68 15.27 -15.48 -10.35
N PRO A 69 14.82 -14.41 -11.03
CA PRO A 69 13.40 -14.06 -11.05
C PRO A 69 12.49 -15.13 -11.69
N LYS A 70 13.04 -15.98 -12.57
CA LYS A 70 12.29 -17.10 -13.19
C LYS A 70 12.17 -18.32 -12.28
N ARG A 71 13.02 -18.42 -11.26
CA ARG A 71 13.08 -19.51 -10.27
C ARG A 71 13.38 -18.93 -8.90
N PHE A 72 12.47 -18.09 -8.41
CA PHE A 72 12.66 -17.35 -7.18
C PHE A 72 12.87 -18.30 -5.99
N ASN A 73 13.88 -18.04 -5.17
CA ASN A 73 14.13 -18.81 -3.94
C ASN A 73 13.38 -18.14 -2.77
N PRO A 74 12.37 -18.78 -2.17
CA PRO A 74 11.60 -18.20 -1.07
C PRO A 74 12.45 -17.78 0.13
N ALA A 75 13.60 -18.41 0.36
CA ALA A 75 14.52 -18.03 1.43
C ALA A 75 15.18 -16.64 1.21
N ASN A 76 15.00 -16.01 0.05
CA ASN A 76 15.39 -14.62 -0.17
C ASN A 76 14.40 -13.60 0.40
N LEU A 77 13.28 -14.06 0.99
CA LEU A 77 12.30 -13.21 1.68
C LEU A 77 12.13 -13.68 3.12
N ASP A 78 12.32 -12.76 4.06
CA ASP A 78 12.02 -12.99 5.46
C ASP A 78 10.82 -12.14 5.90
N PRO A 79 9.84 -12.70 6.62
CA PRO A 79 8.78 -11.92 7.24
C PRO A 79 9.33 -10.91 8.25
N ALA A 80 8.91 -9.65 8.10
CA ALA A 80 9.21 -8.60 9.06
C ALA A 80 8.16 -8.60 10.18
N PRO A 81 8.56 -8.55 11.46
CA PRO A 81 7.61 -8.38 12.55
C PRO A 81 6.98 -6.98 12.51
N LEU A 82 5.69 -6.91 12.84
CA LEU A 82 5.01 -5.63 13.08
C LEU A 82 5.38 -5.14 14.48
N HIS A 83 5.95 -3.94 14.57
CA HIS A 83 6.29 -3.25 15.80
C HIS A 83 5.16 -2.31 16.21
N GLN A 84 5.07 -2.00 17.51
CA GLN A 84 4.14 -1.03 18.07
C GLN A 84 4.79 -0.25 19.22
N ASP A 85 4.71 1.07 19.16
CA ASP A 85 5.12 1.99 20.24
C ASP A 85 4.27 3.28 20.22
N GLU A 86 4.79 4.38 20.78
CA GLU A 86 4.13 5.68 20.84
C GLU A 86 3.88 6.32 19.46
N ASP A 87 4.66 5.95 18.44
CA ASP A 87 4.50 6.39 17.05
C ASP A 87 3.49 5.53 16.26
N GLY A 88 2.90 4.52 16.90
CA GLY A 88 1.90 3.63 16.31
C GLY A 88 2.47 2.30 15.86
N ALA A 89 1.91 1.72 14.79
CA ALA A 89 2.27 0.39 14.29
C ALA A 89 3.06 0.47 12.96
N PHE A 90 4.23 -0.19 12.90
CA PHE A 90 5.15 -0.06 11.77
C PHE A 90 6.02 -1.29 11.53
N PHE A 91 6.58 -1.39 10.33
CA PHE A 91 7.63 -2.35 9.99
C PHE A 91 8.98 -1.64 9.89
N ILE A 92 10.06 -2.33 10.27
CA ILE A 92 11.42 -1.81 10.13
C ILE A 92 12.02 -2.35 8.83
N LEU A 93 12.38 -1.44 7.91
CA LEU A 93 13.10 -1.78 6.68
C LEU A 93 14.61 -1.50 6.88
N PRO A 94 15.48 -2.51 6.83
CA PRO A 94 16.92 -2.31 6.94
C PRO A 94 17.48 -1.45 5.80
N ALA A 95 18.51 -0.65 6.12
CA ALA A 95 19.23 0.12 5.12
C ALA A 95 19.79 -0.79 4.01
N HIS A 96 19.78 -0.29 2.77
CA HIS A 96 20.23 -1.01 1.58
C HIS A 96 19.51 -2.34 1.30
N SER A 97 18.27 -2.49 1.79
CA SER A 97 17.36 -3.58 1.44
C SER A 97 16.10 -3.09 0.73
N TYR A 98 15.25 -4.03 0.31
CA TYR A 98 13.94 -3.81 -0.30
C TYR A 98 12.88 -4.58 0.48
N GLY A 99 11.65 -4.06 0.49
CA GLY A 99 10.50 -4.71 1.12
C GLY A 99 9.38 -5.00 0.12
N LEU A 100 8.64 -6.08 0.36
CA LEU A 100 7.38 -6.40 -0.30
C LEU A 100 6.26 -6.25 0.71
N GLY A 101 5.43 -5.24 0.51
CA GLY A 101 4.19 -5.05 1.25
C GLY A 101 2.98 -5.35 0.39
N VAL A 102 1.86 -5.64 1.04
CA VAL A 102 0.56 -5.76 0.36
C VAL A 102 -0.31 -4.55 0.68
N ALA A 103 -1.05 -4.07 -0.31
CA ALA A 103 -2.02 -3.00 -0.08
C ALA A 103 -3.12 -3.48 0.88
N LEU A 104 -3.58 -2.59 1.75
CA LEU A 104 -4.74 -2.86 2.60
C LEU A 104 -6.00 -2.98 1.73
N GLU A 105 -6.13 -2.14 0.72
CA GLU A 105 -7.21 -2.20 -0.26
C GLU A 105 -6.99 -3.30 -1.28
N LYS A 106 -8.04 -4.09 -1.52
CA LYS A 106 -8.13 -5.03 -2.63
C LYS A 106 -8.71 -4.33 -3.85
N LEU A 107 -8.02 -4.44 -4.98
CA LEU A 107 -8.45 -3.88 -6.26
C LEU A 107 -9.11 -4.96 -7.13
N ARG A 108 -10.24 -4.61 -7.76
CA ARG A 108 -10.89 -5.36 -8.85
C ARG A 108 -11.03 -4.43 -10.05
N VAL A 109 -9.94 -4.28 -10.80
CA VAL A 109 -9.85 -3.31 -11.88
C VAL A 109 -10.74 -3.74 -13.08
N PRO A 110 -11.62 -2.87 -13.60
CA PRO A 110 -12.39 -3.16 -14.81
C PRO A 110 -11.48 -3.42 -16.02
N PRO A 111 -11.89 -4.29 -16.97
CA PRO A 111 -11.06 -4.64 -18.13
C PRO A 111 -10.73 -3.47 -19.07
N THR A 112 -11.47 -2.36 -18.96
CA THR A 112 -11.29 -1.14 -19.75
C THR A 112 -10.34 -0.13 -19.11
N ILE A 113 -9.71 -0.49 -17.99
CA ILE A 113 -8.93 0.42 -17.14
C ILE A 113 -7.53 -0.12 -16.92
N THR A 114 -6.56 0.78 -16.98
CA THR A 114 -5.17 0.53 -16.59
C THR A 114 -4.84 1.44 -15.42
N VAL A 115 -4.18 0.89 -14.41
CA VAL A 115 -3.75 1.61 -13.21
C VAL A 115 -2.23 1.73 -13.22
N ILE A 116 -1.72 2.90 -12.85
CA ILE A 116 -0.30 3.15 -12.64
C ILE A 116 -0.13 3.53 -11.18
N CYS A 117 0.80 2.85 -10.48
CA CYS A 117 1.13 3.15 -9.09
C CYS A 117 2.38 4.03 -9.04
N LEU A 118 2.30 5.14 -8.30
CA LEU A 118 3.39 6.08 -8.10
C LEU A 118 3.66 6.21 -6.59
N GLY A 119 4.92 6.41 -6.23
CA GLY A 119 5.30 6.73 -4.86
C GLY A 119 4.72 8.08 -4.41
N LYS A 120 4.48 8.19 -3.10
CA LYS A 120 4.15 9.46 -2.45
C LYS A 120 5.41 10.26 -2.14
#